data_AF-A0AAU7JQS7-F1
#
_entry.id   AF-A0AAU7JQS7-F1
#
_cell.length_a   1.000
_cell.length_b   1.000
_cell.length_c   1.000
_cell.angle_alpha   90.00
_cell.angle_beta   90.00
_cell.angle_gamma   90.00
#
_symmetry.space_group_name_H-M   'P 1'
#
loop_
_entity.id
_entity.type
_entity.pdbx_description
1 polymer ?
#
loop_
_entity_poly.entity_id
_entity_poly.type
_entity_poly.pdbx_seq_one_letter_code
_entity_poly.pdbx_strand_id
1 'polypeptide(L)'
;MTQPRTAPREGTQTTRYLDLWWSRRLIGVPLYLWRLGLGPLTGRVWMVVTTTGRSTGLPRHVAVYPHVVHGHTYLWCPYGGRSQWFRNLLADPVATVQWHGETTVVRAMPLADEAEAMEVVGALRHFAAAYFGKYLASQGLVDTDEDVRAHWRRLHLLRLEVTSGRGPAPLAADRAWLWAAAAGLACTLRSVVRRHPARRAAPRPEAGAPPGADRCHRDVAHSYRRAIRSWAVSPRRPTEMVPAIAARPNGAGPA
;
A
#
# COMPACT_ATOMS: atom_id res chain seq x y z
N MET A 1 50.79 18.21 -16.90
CA MET A 1 49.82 17.75 -17.91
C MET A 1 49.05 16.59 -17.31
N THR A 2 47.93 16.87 -16.67
CA THR A 2 47.10 15.88 -15.98
C THR A 2 45.99 15.48 -16.93
N GLN A 3 46.07 14.26 -17.49
CA GLN A 3 45.01 13.70 -18.33
C GLN A 3 43.68 13.68 -17.56
N PRO A 4 42.56 14.17 -18.12
CA PRO A 4 41.27 14.05 -17.47
C PRO A 4 40.85 12.58 -17.48
N ARG A 5 40.46 12.11 -16.29
CA ARG A 5 39.96 10.77 -16.01
C ARG A 5 38.83 10.43 -17.00
N THR A 6 39.10 9.51 -17.94
CA THR A 6 38.12 8.98 -18.90
C THR A 6 36.82 8.62 -18.19
N ALA A 7 35.73 9.28 -18.59
CA ALA A 7 34.38 8.99 -18.11
C ALA A 7 34.03 7.52 -18.37
N PRO A 8 33.34 6.84 -17.44
CA PRO A 8 32.88 5.47 -17.68
C PRO A 8 31.85 5.47 -18.83
N ARG A 9 32.06 4.58 -19.81
CA ARG A 9 31.22 4.37 -20.99
C ARG A 9 29.73 4.31 -20.63
N GLU A 10 28.92 5.02 -21.42
CA GLU A 10 27.46 4.93 -21.39
C GLU A 10 27.00 3.47 -21.51
N GLY A 11 26.17 3.00 -20.56
CA GLY A 11 25.35 1.81 -20.77
C GLY A 11 25.46 0.64 -19.79
N THR A 12 26.26 0.68 -18.71
CA THR A 12 26.37 -0.51 -17.82
C THR A 12 26.55 -0.21 -16.33
N GLN A 13 25.87 0.79 -15.77
CA GLN A 13 25.79 0.93 -14.31
C GLN A 13 24.56 0.19 -13.78
N THR A 14 24.80 -0.96 -13.17
CA THR A 14 23.81 -1.85 -12.54
C THR A 14 22.98 -1.14 -11.48
N THR A 15 21.68 -0.96 -11.71
CA THR A 15 20.66 -0.62 -10.68
C THR A 15 20.45 -1.79 -9.70
N ARG A 16 21.53 -2.32 -9.08
CA ARG A 16 21.49 -3.45 -8.14
C ARG A 16 20.76 -3.13 -6.83
N TYR A 17 20.58 -1.84 -6.50
CA TYR A 17 19.96 -1.44 -5.23
C TYR A 17 18.45 -1.73 -5.14
N LEU A 18 17.78 -1.98 -6.27
CA LEU A 18 16.39 -2.46 -6.30
C LEU A 18 16.28 -3.98 -6.53
N ASP A 19 17.37 -4.64 -6.95
CA ASP A 19 17.42 -6.08 -7.25
C ASP A 19 17.58 -6.94 -5.97
N LEU A 20 16.74 -6.71 -4.97
CA LEU A 20 16.57 -7.63 -3.84
C LEU A 20 15.66 -8.79 -4.27
N TRP A 21 15.97 -10.03 -3.90
CA TRP A 21 15.22 -11.21 -4.35
C TRP A 21 13.71 -11.14 -4.04
N TRP A 22 13.33 -10.49 -2.95
CA TRP A 22 11.95 -10.25 -2.54
C TRP A 22 11.27 -9.10 -3.32
N SER A 23 12.01 -8.13 -3.85
CA SER A 23 11.45 -7.02 -4.62
C SER A 23 10.77 -7.50 -5.90
N ARG A 24 11.33 -8.51 -6.58
CA ARG A 24 10.74 -9.12 -7.79
C ARG A 24 9.35 -9.70 -7.55
N ARG A 25 9.06 -10.19 -6.34
CA ARG A 25 7.75 -10.73 -5.97
C ARG A 25 6.78 -9.62 -5.56
N LEU A 26 7.26 -8.58 -4.88
CA LEU A 26 6.43 -7.47 -4.44
C LEU A 26 6.07 -6.48 -5.56
N ILE A 27 6.94 -6.29 -6.56
CA ILE A 27 6.69 -5.39 -7.71
C ILE A 27 5.44 -5.80 -8.49
N GLY A 28 5.10 -7.09 -8.52
CA GLY A 28 3.90 -7.59 -9.17
C GLY A 28 2.62 -7.46 -8.35
N VAL A 29 2.71 -7.20 -7.04
CA VAL A 29 1.55 -7.20 -6.13
C VAL A 29 0.47 -6.20 -6.57
N PRO A 30 0.78 -4.93 -6.91
CA PRO A 30 -0.25 -4.00 -7.36
C PRO A 30 -1.00 -4.50 -8.60
N LEU A 31 -0.29 -5.13 -9.55
CA LEU A 31 -0.93 -5.70 -10.74
C LEU A 31 -1.83 -6.90 -10.41
N TYR A 32 -1.43 -7.75 -9.48
CA TYR A 32 -2.27 -8.87 -9.04
C TYR A 32 -3.54 -8.40 -8.33
N LEU A 33 -3.42 -7.41 -7.46
CA LEU A 33 -4.57 -6.78 -6.80
C LEU A 33 -5.51 -6.14 -7.84
N TRP A 34 -4.95 -5.50 -8.87
CA TRP A 34 -5.73 -4.97 -9.98
C TRP A 34 -6.54 -6.06 -10.70
N ARG A 35 -5.90 -7.20 -11.02
CA ARG A 35 -6.55 -8.36 -11.64
C ARG A 35 -7.65 -8.97 -10.78
N LEU A 36 -7.56 -8.86 -9.46
CA LEU A 36 -8.60 -9.28 -8.50
C LEU A 36 -9.79 -8.30 -8.41
N GLY A 37 -9.80 -7.22 -9.21
CA GLY A 37 -10.84 -6.19 -9.16
C GLY A 37 -10.60 -5.12 -8.08
N LEU A 38 -9.46 -5.13 -7.40
CA LEU A 38 -9.09 -4.12 -6.40
C LEU A 38 -8.40 -2.89 -7.03
N GLY A 39 -8.61 -2.67 -8.33
CA GLY A 39 -8.14 -1.51 -9.08
C GLY A 39 -8.51 -0.17 -8.43
N PRO A 40 -9.76 0.06 -7.97
CA PRO A 40 -10.13 1.33 -7.32
C PRO A 40 -9.39 1.63 -6.00
N LEU A 41 -8.90 0.60 -5.31
CA LEU A 41 -8.11 0.76 -4.08
C LEU A 41 -6.63 0.99 -4.40
N THR A 42 -6.07 0.16 -5.28
CA THR A 42 -4.65 0.25 -5.67
C THR A 42 -4.37 1.46 -6.55
N GLY A 43 -5.33 1.85 -7.39
CA GLY A 43 -5.33 3.01 -8.28
C GLY A 43 -5.28 4.37 -7.60
N ARG A 44 -5.36 4.42 -6.26
CA ARG A 44 -5.13 5.64 -5.46
C ARG A 44 -3.65 5.92 -5.22
N VAL A 45 -2.81 4.89 -5.31
CA VAL A 45 -1.37 4.97 -5.02
C VAL A 45 -0.55 4.64 -6.26
N TRP A 46 -1.01 3.68 -7.06
CA TRP A 46 -0.29 3.18 -8.22
C TRP A 46 -1.07 3.49 -9.50
N MET A 47 -0.35 3.88 -10.54
CA MET A 47 -0.85 3.95 -11.90
C MET A 47 -0.46 2.68 -12.63
N VAL A 48 -1.41 2.02 -13.29
CA VAL A 48 -1.09 0.90 -14.19
C VAL A 48 -0.88 1.47 -15.58
N VAL A 49 0.34 1.33 -16.10
CA VAL A 49 0.70 1.71 -17.46
C VAL A 49 0.75 0.46 -18.32
N THR A 50 0.00 0.49 -19.41
CA THR A 50 0.01 -0.56 -20.43
C THR A 50 0.74 -0.05 -21.66
N THR A 51 1.77 -0.79 -22.06
CA THR A 51 2.64 -0.49 -23.21
C THR A 51 2.52 -1.56 -24.28
N THR A 52 2.82 -1.22 -25.53
CA THR A 52 2.95 -2.21 -26.61
C THR A 52 4.31 -2.90 -26.50
N GLY A 53 4.35 -4.22 -26.41
CA GLY A 53 5.62 -4.96 -26.38
C GLY A 53 6.36 -4.84 -27.70
N ARG A 54 7.46 -4.08 -27.76
CA ARG A 54 8.17 -3.74 -29.01
C ARG A 54 8.57 -4.92 -29.90
N SER A 55 8.80 -6.10 -29.31
CA SER A 55 9.17 -7.32 -30.06
C SER A 55 7.99 -8.25 -30.34
N THR A 56 6.89 -8.11 -29.60
CA THR A 56 5.76 -9.06 -29.64
C THR A 56 4.43 -8.46 -30.08
N GLY A 57 4.30 -7.14 -30.11
CA GLY A 57 3.02 -6.42 -30.29
C GLY A 57 2.03 -6.55 -29.11
N LEU A 58 2.21 -7.55 -28.24
CA LEU A 58 1.30 -7.79 -27.12
C LEU A 58 1.34 -6.71 -26.03
N PRO A 59 0.20 -6.37 -25.39
CA PRO A 59 0.15 -5.48 -24.24
C PRO A 59 1.04 -5.96 -23.08
N ARG A 60 1.78 -5.03 -22.48
CA ARG A 60 2.64 -5.25 -21.31
C ARG A 60 2.28 -4.25 -20.22
N HIS A 61 1.98 -4.75 -19.03
CA HIS A 61 1.50 -3.95 -17.91
C HIS A 61 2.61 -3.74 -16.87
N VAL A 62 2.69 -2.53 -16.34
CA VAL A 62 3.55 -2.19 -15.21
C VAL A 62 2.78 -1.30 -14.24
N ALA A 63 2.96 -1.51 -12.95
CA ALA A 63 2.50 -0.56 -11.93
C ALA A 63 3.65 0.40 -11.60
N VAL A 64 3.39 1.70 -11.71
CA VAL A 64 4.35 2.77 -11.43
C VAL A 64 3.74 3.77 -10.48
N TYR A 65 4.59 4.52 -9.79
CA TYR A 65 4.13 5.64 -8.98
C TYR A 65 4.07 6.89 -9.88
N PRO A 66 2.89 7.49 -10.10
CA PRO A 66 2.79 8.71 -10.89
C PRO A 66 3.20 9.92 -10.04
N HIS A 67 3.84 10.90 -10.68
CA HIS A 67 4.17 12.17 -10.05
C HIS A 67 3.41 13.29 -10.74
N VAL A 68 2.58 14.03 -9.99
CA VAL A 68 1.88 15.20 -10.52
C VAL A 68 2.63 16.45 -10.11
N VAL A 69 3.09 17.21 -11.08
CA VAL A 69 3.80 18.48 -10.88
C VAL A 69 3.14 19.51 -11.78
N HIS A 70 2.63 20.60 -11.20
CA HIS A 70 1.91 21.67 -11.91
C HIS A 70 0.78 21.18 -12.84
N GLY A 71 0.04 20.14 -12.43
CA GLY A 71 -1.07 19.57 -13.21
C GLY A 71 -0.66 18.62 -14.33
N HIS A 72 0.64 18.46 -14.59
CA HIS A 72 1.17 17.47 -15.52
C HIS A 72 1.56 16.18 -14.79
N THR A 73 1.38 15.05 -15.46
CA THR A 73 1.75 13.74 -14.90
C THR A 73 3.07 13.27 -15.48
N TYR A 74 3.98 12.84 -14.60
CA TYR A 74 5.30 12.36 -14.94
C TYR A 74 5.53 10.94 -14.44
N LEU A 75 6.27 10.17 -15.23
CA LEU A 75 6.78 8.85 -14.90
C LEU A 75 8.29 8.93 -14.72
N TRP A 76 8.78 8.35 -13.64
CA TRP A 76 10.21 8.15 -13.41
C TRP A 76 10.55 6.67 -13.50
N CYS A 77 11.57 6.34 -14.29
CA CYS A 77 12.07 4.98 -14.44
C CYS A 77 13.36 4.75 -13.63
N PRO A 78 13.29 4.22 -12.40
CA PRO A 78 14.49 4.03 -11.57
C PRO A 78 15.42 2.93 -12.11
N TYR A 79 14.91 1.99 -12.91
CA TYR A 79 15.71 0.95 -13.58
C TYR A 79 16.37 1.43 -14.88
N GLY A 80 16.10 2.68 -15.28
CA GLY A 80 16.62 3.30 -16.49
C GLY A 80 16.43 2.47 -17.76
N GLY A 81 17.41 2.56 -18.67
CA GLY A 81 17.40 1.89 -19.98
C GLY A 81 17.32 0.36 -19.97
N ARG A 82 17.41 -0.31 -18.81
CA ARG A 82 17.18 -1.76 -18.70
C ARG A 82 15.70 -2.12 -18.60
N SER A 83 14.86 -1.17 -18.20
CA SER A 83 13.44 -1.40 -18.02
C SER A 83 12.75 -1.73 -19.35
N GLN A 84 12.10 -2.90 -19.42
CA GLN A 84 11.39 -3.30 -20.62
C GLN A 84 10.21 -2.38 -20.94
N TRP A 85 9.48 -1.91 -19.93
CA TRP A 85 8.36 -0.99 -20.15
C TRP A 85 8.83 0.38 -20.64
N PHE A 86 9.98 0.87 -20.14
CA PHE A 86 10.56 2.13 -20.61
C PHE A 86 11.02 2.01 -22.06
N ARG A 87 11.74 0.93 -22.39
CA ARG A 87 12.15 0.64 -23.77
C ARG A 87 10.97 0.43 -24.72
N ASN A 88 9.85 -0.09 -24.23
CA ASN A 88 8.62 -0.19 -25.01
C ASN A 88 8.05 1.19 -25.31
N LEU A 89 7.98 2.09 -24.31
CA LEU A 89 7.52 3.47 -24.50
C LEU A 89 8.42 4.29 -25.44
N LEU A 90 9.73 4.04 -25.41
CA LEU A 90 10.64 4.67 -26.38
C LEU A 90 10.40 4.20 -27.82
N ALA A 91 9.93 2.96 -28.02
CA ALA A 91 9.66 2.40 -29.34
C ALA A 91 8.26 2.77 -29.85
N ASP A 92 7.26 2.74 -28.97
CA ASP A 92 5.89 3.17 -29.21
C ASP A 92 5.43 4.02 -28.02
N PRO A 93 5.37 5.36 -28.17
CA PRO A 93 5.06 6.25 -27.06
C PRO A 93 3.59 6.23 -26.65
N VAL A 94 2.71 5.55 -27.41
CA VAL A 94 1.29 5.46 -27.05
C VAL A 94 1.08 4.37 -26.01
N ALA A 95 0.43 4.72 -24.91
CA ALA A 95 0.13 3.84 -23.81
C ALA A 95 -1.29 4.04 -23.30
N THR A 96 -1.80 3.03 -22.60
CA THR A 96 -3.06 3.13 -21.87
C THR A 96 -2.75 3.14 -20.39
N VAL A 97 -3.16 4.18 -19.68
CA VAL A 97 -3.02 4.29 -18.23
C VAL A 97 -4.34 4.05 -17.54
N GLN A 98 -4.27 3.38 -16.40
CA GLN A 98 -5.41 3.24 -15.50
C GLN A 98 -5.02 3.82 -14.14
N TRP A 99 -5.75 4.83 -13.71
CA TRP A 99 -5.45 5.61 -12.52
C TRP A 99 -6.71 6.27 -11.98
N HIS A 100 -6.89 6.29 -10.65
CA HIS A 100 -8.12 6.79 -10.01
C HIS A 100 -9.45 6.20 -10.53
N GLY A 101 -9.43 4.98 -11.07
CA GLY A 101 -10.61 4.33 -11.64
C GLY A 101 -10.94 4.74 -13.08
N GLU A 102 -10.18 5.68 -13.64
CA GLU A 102 -10.28 6.08 -15.03
C GLU A 102 -9.29 5.28 -15.89
N THR A 103 -9.63 5.12 -17.17
CA THR A 103 -8.76 4.52 -18.18
C THR A 103 -8.58 5.50 -19.32
N THR A 104 -7.35 5.93 -19.55
CA THR A 104 -7.03 7.02 -20.47
C THR A 104 -5.89 6.61 -21.39
N VAL A 105 -5.98 6.99 -22.66
CA VAL A 105 -4.88 6.82 -23.62
C VAL A 105 -3.97 8.03 -23.52
N VAL A 106 -2.67 7.79 -23.39
CA VAL A 106 -1.66 8.82 -23.23
C VAL A 106 -0.51 8.61 -24.20
N ARG A 107 0.21 9.69 -24.47
CA ARG A 107 1.50 9.69 -25.13
C ARG A 107 2.59 9.98 -24.10
N ALA A 108 3.58 9.12 -24.00
CA ALA A 108 4.76 9.33 -23.16
C ALA A 108 5.84 10.07 -23.95
N MET A 109 6.31 11.19 -23.43
CA MET A 109 7.33 12.02 -24.06
C MET A 109 8.51 12.23 -23.12
N PRO A 110 9.76 12.09 -23.59
CA PRO A 110 10.91 12.60 -22.83
C PRO A 110 10.72 14.09 -22.55
N LEU A 111 11.21 14.55 -21.40
CA LEU A 111 11.20 15.98 -21.09
C LEU A 111 12.03 16.73 -22.13
N ALA A 112 11.54 17.89 -22.55
CA ALA A 112 12.19 18.71 -23.58
C ALA A 112 12.97 19.88 -22.97
N ASP A 113 12.54 20.34 -21.80
CA ASP A 113 13.03 21.55 -21.16
C ASP A 113 13.79 21.25 -19.85
N GLU A 114 14.85 22.01 -19.61
CA GLU A 114 15.68 21.88 -18.41
C GLU A 114 14.94 22.35 -17.16
N ALA A 115 14.20 23.46 -17.23
CA ALA A 115 13.48 23.98 -16.07
C ALA A 115 12.39 23.00 -15.63
N GLU A 116 11.63 22.45 -16.58
CA GLU A 116 10.66 21.36 -16.35
C GLU A 116 11.34 20.15 -15.68
N ALA A 117 12.52 19.75 -16.16
CA ALA A 117 13.27 18.64 -15.56
C ALA A 117 13.69 18.93 -14.12
N MET A 118 14.16 20.14 -13.84
CA MET A 118 14.59 20.54 -12.50
C MET A 118 13.41 20.63 -11.51
N GLU A 119 12.24 21.07 -11.95
CA GLU A 119 11.01 21.05 -11.14
C GLU A 119 10.63 19.62 -10.74
N VAL A 120 10.62 18.70 -11.73
CA VAL A 120 10.31 17.28 -11.49
C VAL A 120 11.36 16.63 -10.57
N VAL A 121 12.64 16.95 -10.76
CA VAL A 121 13.73 16.52 -9.87
C VAL A 121 13.49 17.00 -8.43
N GLY A 122 13.11 18.27 -8.24
CA GLY A 122 12.75 18.80 -6.92
C GLY A 122 11.62 18.02 -6.26
N ALA A 123 10.56 17.73 -7.01
CA ALA A 123 9.47 16.89 -6.53
C ALA A 123 9.92 15.45 -6.19
N LEU A 124 10.77 14.84 -7.01
CA LEU A 124 11.30 13.50 -6.78
C LEU A 124 12.21 13.43 -5.54
N ARG A 125 13.02 14.46 -5.29
CA ARG A 125 13.80 14.58 -4.04
C ARG A 125 12.90 14.63 -2.81
N HIS A 126 11.74 15.28 -2.90
CA HIS A 126 10.79 15.33 -1.80
C HIS A 126 10.06 14.00 -1.58
N PHE A 127 9.44 13.43 -2.63
CA PHE A 127 8.58 12.25 -2.50
C PHE A 127 9.33 10.91 -2.50
N ALA A 128 10.53 10.87 -3.09
CA ALA A 128 11.33 9.66 -3.26
C ALA A 128 12.75 9.79 -2.73
N ALA A 129 13.00 10.67 -1.75
CA ALA A 129 14.31 10.99 -1.16
C ALA A 129 15.22 9.75 -0.98
N ALA A 130 14.68 8.69 -0.37
CA ALA A 130 15.42 7.47 -0.04
C ALA A 130 15.91 6.66 -1.26
N TYR A 131 15.29 6.85 -2.43
CA TYR A 131 15.57 6.10 -3.66
C TYR A 131 16.15 6.98 -4.77
N PHE A 132 15.78 8.26 -4.82
CA PHE A 132 16.18 9.16 -5.89
C PHE A 132 17.69 9.45 -5.85
N GLY A 133 18.28 9.67 -4.68
CA GLY A 133 19.75 9.83 -4.56
C GLY A 133 20.52 8.57 -5.01
N LYS A 134 20.01 7.38 -4.70
CA LYS A 134 20.59 6.09 -5.19
C LYS A 134 20.49 5.96 -6.70
N TYR A 135 19.40 6.43 -7.27
CA TYR A 135 19.20 6.48 -8.71
C TYR A 135 20.20 7.44 -9.37
N LEU A 136 20.34 8.68 -8.88
CA LEU A 136 21.33 9.63 -9.38
C LEU A 136 22.74 9.05 -9.33
N ALA A 137 23.12 8.48 -8.18
CA ALA A 137 24.41 7.79 -8.04
C ALA A 137 24.58 6.64 -9.05
N SER A 138 23.53 5.88 -9.35
CA SER A 138 23.56 4.83 -10.40
C SER A 138 23.71 5.39 -11.81
N GLN A 139 23.33 6.64 -12.05
CA GLN A 139 23.61 7.37 -13.29
C GLN A 139 25.01 8.02 -13.27
N GLY A 140 25.78 7.86 -12.19
CA GLY A 140 27.07 8.53 -12.00
C GLY A 140 26.94 10.02 -11.74
N LEU A 141 25.79 10.46 -11.21
CA LEU A 141 25.50 11.85 -10.86
C LEU A 141 25.60 12.06 -9.35
N VAL A 142 26.07 13.23 -8.97
CA VAL A 142 26.04 13.78 -7.63
C VAL A 142 24.70 14.48 -7.44
N ASP A 143 24.08 14.33 -6.28
CA ASP A 143 22.79 14.93 -5.96
C ASP A 143 22.93 16.43 -5.62
N THR A 144 23.42 17.22 -6.59
CA THR A 144 23.49 18.68 -6.55
C THR A 144 22.72 19.28 -7.71
N ASP A 145 22.22 20.50 -7.54
CA ASP A 145 21.48 21.18 -8.63
C ASP A 145 22.34 21.42 -9.85
N GLU A 146 23.62 21.75 -9.67
CA GLU A 146 24.57 21.97 -10.76
C GLU A 146 24.77 20.70 -11.61
N ASP A 147 25.06 19.56 -10.97
CA ASP A 147 25.36 18.34 -11.69
C ASP A 147 24.11 17.72 -12.33
N VAL A 148 22.96 17.78 -11.63
CA VAL A 148 21.69 17.32 -12.19
C VAL A 148 21.26 18.20 -13.37
N ARG A 149 21.42 19.52 -13.27
CA ARG A 149 21.13 20.46 -14.36
C ARG A 149 22.01 20.19 -15.57
N ALA A 150 23.31 19.99 -15.40
CA ALA A 150 24.21 19.68 -16.52
C ALA A 150 23.87 18.36 -17.23
N HIS A 151 23.21 17.42 -16.54
CA HIS A 151 23.02 16.05 -17.01
C HIS A 151 21.56 15.59 -17.06
N TRP A 152 20.59 16.50 -17.00
CA TRP A 152 19.17 16.18 -16.85
C TRP A 152 18.64 15.25 -17.96
N ARG A 153 19.19 15.34 -19.17
CA ARG A 153 18.85 14.48 -20.34
C ARG A 153 19.17 13.00 -20.14
N ARG A 154 20.04 12.67 -19.18
CA ARG A 154 20.37 11.29 -18.81
C ARG A 154 19.33 10.70 -17.85
N LEU A 155 18.42 11.52 -17.33
CA LEU A 155 17.36 11.07 -16.44
C LEU A 155 16.23 10.42 -17.25
N HIS A 156 15.74 9.28 -16.78
CA HIS A 156 14.69 8.51 -17.41
C HIS A 156 13.32 9.00 -16.92
N LEU A 157 13.03 10.26 -17.27
CA LEU A 157 11.79 10.95 -16.96
C LEU A 157 10.94 11.03 -18.22
N LEU A 158 9.64 10.72 -18.08
CA LEU A 158 8.67 10.85 -19.15
C LEU A 158 7.50 11.68 -18.66
N ARG A 159 7.09 12.66 -19.45
CA ARG A 159 5.82 13.35 -19.30
C ARG A 159 4.72 12.56 -20.01
N LEU A 160 3.55 12.47 -19.39
CA LEU A 160 2.36 11.87 -19.98
C LEU A 160 1.41 12.97 -20.44
N GLU A 161 1.00 12.87 -21.70
CA GLU A 161 -0.02 13.74 -22.26
C GLU A 161 -1.20 12.92 -22.71
N VAL A 162 -2.41 13.32 -22.31
CA VAL A 162 -3.64 12.66 -22.76
C VAL A 162 -3.76 12.84 -24.27
N THR A 163 -4.01 11.76 -24.99
CA THR A 163 -4.10 11.77 -26.45
C THR A 163 -5.36 11.05 -26.90
N SER A 164 -5.95 11.53 -27.99
CA SER A 164 -7.05 10.84 -28.65
C SER A 164 -6.48 9.75 -29.56
N GLY A 165 -6.99 8.53 -29.44
CA GLY A 165 -6.52 7.41 -30.25
C GLY A 165 -6.77 6.07 -29.60
N ARG A 166 -6.33 5.00 -30.27
CA ARG A 166 -6.39 3.64 -29.75
C ARG A 166 -5.07 3.27 -29.10
N GLY A 167 -5.07 3.12 -27.78
CA GLY A 167 -3.95 2.57 -27.03
C GLY A 167 -4.00 1.03 -26.93
N PRO A 168 -2.97 0.40 -26.36
CA PRO A 168 -2.98 -1.02 -26.04
C PRO A 168 -4.09 -1.36 -25.03
N ALA A 169 -4.61 -2.59 -25.08
CA ALA A 169 -5.74 -3.00 -24.24
C ALA A 169 -5.41 -2.89 -22.73
N PRO A 170 -6.24 -2.22 -21.92
CA PRO A 170 -5.98 -2.04 -20.48
C PRO A 170 -5.95 -3.36 -19.72
N LEU A 171 -5.41 -3.35 -18.50
CA LEU A 171 -5.39 -4.51 -17.63
C LEU A 171 -6.80 -4.82 -17.14
N ALA A 172 -7.29 -6.02 -17.48
CA ALA A 172 -8.59 -6.51 -17.06
C ALA A 172 -8.57 -7.08 -15.63
N ALA A 173 -9.71 -6.98 -14.94
CA ALA A 173 -9.97 -7.64 -13.65
C ALA A 173 -10.35 -9.13 -13.85
N ASP A 174 -9.52 -9.86 -14.59
CA ASP A 174 -9.80 -11.23 -15.05
C ASP A 174 -9.86 -12.27 -13.93
N ARG A 175 -9.47 -11.92 -12.71
CA ARG A 175 -9.49 -12.78 -11.52
C ARG A 175 -10.52 -12.38 -10.49
N ALA A 176 -11.38 -11.39 -10.78
CA ALA A 176 -12.41 -10.95 -9.84
C ALA A 176 -13.43 -12.06 -9.48
N TRP A 177 -13.61 -13.06 -10.36
CA TRP A 177 -14.49 -14.22 -10.11
C TRP A 177 -14.09 -15.04 -8.87
N LEU A 178 -12.83 -14.96 -8.43
CA LEU A 178 -12.36 -15.64 -7.22
C LEU A 178 -13.15 -15.18 -5.98
N TRP A 179 -13.66 -13.95 -5.97
CA TRP A 179 -14.52 -13.48 -4.89
C TRP A 179 -15.88 -14.19 -4.86
N ALA A 180 -16.47 -14.47 -6.01
CA ALA A 180 -17.70 -15.24 -6.10
C ALA A 180 -17.48 -16.70 -5.65
N ALA A 181 -16.35 -17.31 -6.05
CA ALA A 181 -15.99 -18.65 -5.60
C ALA A 181 -15.77 -18.71 -4.07
N ALA A 182 -15.05 -17.73 -3.50
CA ALA A 182 -14.82 -17.62 -2.06
C ALA A 182 -16.13 -17.40 -1.29
N ALA A 183 -17.03 -16.54 -1.79
CA ALA A 183 -18.36 -16.34 -1.21
C ALA A 183 -19.20 -17.62 -1.27
N GLY A 184 -19.16 -18.35 -2.38
CA GLY A 184 -19.79 -19.67 -2.53
C GLY A 184 -19.29 -20.66 -1.49
N LEU A 185 -17.97 -20.79 -1.32
CA LEU A 185 -17.36 -21.65 -0.31
C LEU A 185 -17.73 -21.25 1.12
N ALA A 186 -17.71 -19.95 1.44
CA ALA A 186 -18.12 -19.47 2.76
C ALA A 186 -19.59 -19.81 3.05
N CYS A 187 -20.47 -19.69 2.05
CA CYS A 187 -21.87 -20.09 2.14
C CYS A 187 -22.03 -21.60 2.35
N THR A 188 -21.28 -22.45 1.63
CA THR A 188 -21.34 -23.90 1.83
C THR A 188 -20.85 -24.31 3.22
N LEU A 189 -19.71 -23.79 3.67
CA LEU A 189 -19.18 -24.05 5.02
C LEU A 189 -20.15 -23.60 6.12
N ARG A 190 -20.75 -22.41 5.99
CA ARG A 190 -21.77 -21.92 6.92
C ARG A 190 -23.00 -22.83 6.93
N SER A 191 -23.41 -23.36 5.77
CA SER A 191 -24.54 -24.28 5.68
C SER A 191 -24.26 -25.63 6.35
N VAL A 192 -23.03 -26.16 6.23
CA VAL A 192 -22.61 -27.41 6.89
C VAL A 192 -22.57 -27.23 8.41
N VAL A 193 -22.00 -26.14 8.92
CA VAL A 193 -21.98 -25.83 10.36
C VAL A 193 -23.40 -25.65 10.90
N ARG A 194 -24.30 -25.00 10.15
CA ARG A 194 -25.72 -24.86 10.55
C ARG A 194 -26.49 -26.18 10.51
N ARG A 195 -26.15 -27.09 9.59
CA ARG A 195 -26.73 -28.44 9.50
C ARG A 195 -26.22 -29.40 10.58
N HIS A 196 -25.13 -29.04 11.25
CA HIS A 196 -24.70 -29.66 12.50
C HIS A 196 -25.08 -28.75 13.68
N PRO A 197 -26.38 -28.64 14.06
CA PRO A 197 -26.67 -28.15 15.40
C PRO A 197 -25.89 -29.06 16.35
N ALA A 198 -25.11 -28.46 17.25
CA ALA A 198 -24.47 -29.19 18.34
C ALA A 198 -25.49 -30.18 18.85
N ARG A 199 -25.19 -31.49 18.80
CA ARG A 199 -26.00 -32.52 19.43
C ARG A 199 -26.23 -31.99 20.84
N ARG A 200 -27.43 -31.46 21.12
CA ARG A 200 -27.80 -31.07 22.48
C ARG A 200 -27.55 -32.34 23.27
N ALA A 201 -26.57 -32.29 24.16
CA ALA A 201 -26.34 -33.40 25.08
C ALA A 201 -27.70 -33.73 25.67
N ALA A 202 -28.15 -34.97 25.44
CA ALA A 202 -29.41 -35.43 26.00
C ALA A 202 -29.38 -35.12 27.50
N PRO A 203 -30.48 -34.61 28.10
CA PRO A 203 -30.52 -34.45 29.54
C PRO A 203 -30.13 -35.80 30.17
N ARG A 204 -29.09 -35.75 31.00
CA ARG A 204 -28.57 -36.89 31.74
C ARG A 204 -29.76 -37.49 32.52
N PRO A 205 -30.02 -38.81 32.47
CA PRO A 205 -31.07 -39.38 33.30
C PRO A 205 -30.77 -39.03 34.75
N GLU A 206 -31.76 -38.48 35.45
CA GLU A 206 -31.69 -38.27 36.88
C GLU A 206 -31.36 -39.62 37.51
N ALA A 207 -30.13 -39.74 38.03
CA ALA A 207 -29.79 -40.83 38.92
C ALA A 207 -30.69 -40.66 40.14
N GLY A 208 -31.60 -41.62 40.35
CA GLY A 208 -32.47 -41.66 41.51
C GLY A 208 -31.65 -41.43 42.78
N ALA A 209 -32.06 -40.42 43.54
CA ALA A 209 -31.50 -40.18 44.86
C ALA A 209 -31.88 -41.36 45.77
N PRO A 210 -30.93 -41.94 46.53
CA PRO A 210 -31.27 -42.91 47.56
C PRO A 210 -32.09 -42.22 48.66
N PRO A 211 -33.08 -42.89 49.25
CA PRO A 211 -33.87 -42.31 50.34
C PRO A 211 -32.99 -42.22 51.59
N GLY A 212 -32.93 -41.04 52.21
CA GLY A 212 -32.26 -40.83 53.50
C GLY A 212 -30.91 -40.12 53.42
N ALA A 213 -30.93 -38.84 53.05
CA ALA A 213 -29.87 -37.88 53.40
C ALA A 213 -30.49 -36.51 53.70
N ASP A 214 -31.53 -36.50 54.53
CA ASP A 214 -31.93 -35.31 55.26
C ASP A 214 -30.92 -35.08 56.40
N ARG A 215 -30.47 -33.84 56.54
CA ARG A 215 -29.49 -33.31 57.50
C ARG A 215 -28.02 -33.56 57.14
N CYS A 216 -27.46 -32.66 56.35
CA CYS A 216 -26.24 -31.89 56.68
C CYS A 216 -25.63 -31.39 55.37
N HIS A 217 -26.12 -30.27 54.82
CA HIS A 217 -25.36 -29.33 53.96
C HIS A 217 -26.24 -28.16 53.47
N ARG A 218 -27.15 -27.66 54.33
CA ARG A 218 -27.96 -26.47 54.01
C ARG A 218 -27.34 -25.15 54.47
N ASP A 219 -26.07 -25.14 54.90
CA ASP A 219 -25.45 -23.99 55.57
C ASP A 219 -24.23 -23.32 54.88
N VAL A 220 -23.95 -23.55 53.60
CA VAL A 220 -22.86 -22.82 52.90
C VAL A 220 -23.34 -21.95 51.72
N ALA A 221 -24.61 -22.03 51.33
CA ALA A 221 -25.14 -21.31 50.17
C ALA A 221 -26.01 -20.08 50.50
N HIS A 222 -25.93 -19.54 51.72
CA HIS A 222 -26.66 -18.33 52.12
C HIS A 222 -25.79 -17.07 52.27
N SER A 223 -24.47 -17.17 52.18
CA SER A 223 -23.57 -16.00 52.35
C SER A 223 -23.23 -15.26 51.04
N TYR A 224 -23.46 -15.85 49.86
CA TYR A 224 -22.97 -15.26 48.60
C TYR A 224 -24.03 -14.59 47.70
N ARG A 225 -25.33 -14.72 47.99
CA ARG A 225 -26.41 -14.18 47.14
C ARG A 225 -27.02 -12.84 47.60
N ARG A 226 -26.61 -12.31 48.76
CA ARG A 226 -27.03 -10.97 49.22
C ARG A 226 -26.07 -9.82 48.88
N ALA A 227 -24.84 -10.12 48.45
CA ALA A 227 -23.82 -9.09 48.19
C ALA A 227 -23.76 -8.58 46.73
N ILE A 228 -24.38 -9.25 45.76
CA ILE A 228 -24.21 -8.95 44.31
C ILE A 228 -25.50 -8.41 43.66
N ARG A 229 -26.57 -8.16 44.45
CA ARG A 229 -27.84 -7.59 43.96
C ARG A 229 -28.15 -6.16 44.44
N SER A 230 -27.19 -5.43 45.00
CA SER A 230 -27.33 -4.00 45.34
C SER A 230 -26.45 -3.07 44.50
N TRP A 231 -25.80 -3.57 43.44
CA TRP A 231 -24.81 -2.82 42.63
C TRP A 231 -25.15 -2.75 41.14
N ALA A 232 -26.43 -2.58 40.79
CA ALA A 232 -26.79 -2.21 39.42
C ALA A 232 -28.11 -1.41 39.39
N VAL A 233 -28.06 -0.24 38.75
CA VAL A 233 -29.16 0.71 38.41
C VAL A 233 -29.49 1.67 39.58
N SER A 234 -29.32 2.99 39.55
CA SER A 234 -29.40 4.00 38.46
C SER A 234 -28.74 5.35 38.89
N PRO A 235 -28.66 6.37 38.01
CA PRO A 235 -27.75 7.53 38.10
C PRO A 235 -28.36 8.77 38.78
N ARG A 236 -27.50 9.72 39.22
CA ARG A 236 -27.54 11.19 38.95
C ARG A 236 -26.59 11.95 39.90
N ARG A 237 -25.86 12.93 39.34
CA ARG A 237 -25.19 14.07 40.04
C ARG A 237 -26.27 15.09 40.49
N PRO A 238 -26.03 16.24 41.19
CA PRO A 238 -24.78 16.96 41.49
C PRO A 238 -24.68 17.71 42.87
N THR A 239 -23.55 18.42 43.05
CA THR A 239 -23.31 19.70 43.79
C THR A 239 -23.15 19.75 45.33
N GLU A 240 -22.09 20.49 45.72
CA GLU A 240 -21.85 21.28 46.98
C GLU A 240 -21.70 20.49 48.31
N MET A 241 -20.69 20.69 49.18
CA MET A 241 -19.91 21.87 49.60
C MET A 241 -18.45 21.52 50.02
N VAL A 242 -17.58 22.49 49.78
CA VAL A 242 -16.18 22.78 50.24
C VAL A 242 -16.16 23.05 51.78
N PRO A 243 -15.07 22.92 52.60
CA PRO A 243 -13.69 23.46 52.40
C PRO A 243 -12.51 22.51 52.67
N ALA A 244 -11.43 22.59 51.88
CA ALA A 244 -10.25 23.47 52.01
C ALA A 244 -9.35 23.14 53.21
N ILE A 245 -8.12 22.69 52.93
CA ILE A 245 -6.87 23.11 53.59
C ILE A 245 -5.71 22.76 52.64
N ALA A 246 -4.90 23.78 52.38
CA ALA A 246 -3.71 23.76 51.56
C ALA A 246 -2.49 23.26 52.33
N ALA A 247 -1.54 22.62 51.64
CA ALA A 247 -0.11 22.77 51.92
C ALA A 247 0.75 22.31 50.72
N ARG A 248 1.76 23.15 50.45
CA ARG A 248 2.68 23.24 49.30
C ARG A 248 3.56 22.00 49.02
N PRO A 249 4.16 21.93 47.80
CA PRO A 249 5.34 21.13 47.54
C PRO A 249 6.64 21.82 48.02
N ASN A 250 7.43 21.12 48.83
CA ASN A 250 8.87 21.32 48.94
C ASN A 250 9.53 20.65 47.71
N GLY A 251 10.59 21.12 47.10
CA GLY A 251 11.55 22.16 47.45
C GLY A 251 12.75 21.95 46.51
N ALA A 252 13.32 23.05 46.03
CA ALA A 252 14.46 23.09 45.13
C ALA A 252 15.77 22.59 45.79
N GLY A 253 16.70 22.14 44.96
CA GLY A 253 18.12 21.95 45.25
C GLY A 253 18.98 22.69 44.21
N PRO A 254 20.26 22.96 44.49
CA PRO A 254 20.72 24.33 44.69
C PRO A 254 21.62 24.90 43.58
N ALA A 255 21.66 26.23 43.54
CA ALA A 255 22.82 27.08 43.24
C ALA A 255 22.85 28.20 44.29
#